data_AF-A0A7W2M1N7-F1
#
_entry.id   AF-A0A7W2M1N7-F1
#
_cell.length_a   1.000
_cell.length_b   1.000
_cell.length_c   1.000
_cell.angle_alpha   90.00
_cell.angle_beta   90.00
_cell.angle_gamma   90.00
#
_symmetry.space_group_name_H-M   'P 1'
#
loop_
_entity.id
_entity.type
_entity.pdbx_description
1 polymer ?
#
loop_
_entity_poly.entity_id
_entity_poly.type
_entity_poly.pdbx_seq_one_letter_code
_entity_poly.pdbx_strand_id
1 'polypeptide(L)'
;MSKIDWSKAPEWAIHVGETKTGHTCWIGEDYYGYVGKEPQYYDLAKSPSSPGHRSLREFEIVASRPVPEPWSGEGVPPVGTVVEIQRGGWTIREESAEFIGAEVTVCAVFQTARGADMIAVDGGADLGCEVFRAEMARPVPTPEEKAEAERVAGLNEMIRHMKDHPGGTHGVSHMQQLMIHEDVARDLWAAGYRKQIAP
;
A
#
# COMPACT_ATOMS: atom_id res chain seq x y z
N MET A 1 -22.70 -23.63 10.37
CA MET A 1 -22.77 -22.39 9.57
C MET A 1 -22.09 -22.64 8.25
N SER A 2 -22.82 -22.50 7.13
CA SER A 2 -22.25 -22.61 5.79
C SER A 2 -21.22 -21.51 5.58
N LYS A 3 -20.04 -21.86 5.04
CA LYS A 3 -18.97 -20.93 4.70
C LYS A 3 -19.52 -19.85 3.77
N ILE A 4 -19.37 -18.58 4.14
CA ILE A 4 -19.91 -17.45 3.39
C ILE A 4 -19.09 -17.27 2.11
N ASP A 5 -19.79 -17.24 0.98
CA ASP A 5 -19.19 -17.07 -0.35
C ASP A 5 -19.09 -15.58 -0.70
N TRP A 6 -17.97 -14.97 -0.32
CA TRP A 6 -17.67 -13.57 -0.61
C TRP A 6 -17.47 -13.28 -2.11
N SER A 7 -17.34 -14.29 -2.97
CA SER A 7 -17.25 -14.06 -4.43
C SER A 7 -18.57 -13.55 -5.04
N LYS A 8 -19.68 -13.71 -4.31
CA LYS A 8 -21.01 -13.20 -4.67
C LYS A 8 -21.39 -11.92 -3.95
N ALA A 9 -20.48 -11.36 -3.16
CA ALA A 9 -20.71 -10.12 -2.44
C ALA A 9 -20.70 -8.95 -3.44
N PRO A 10 -21.67 -8.03 -3.36
CA PRO A 10 -21.60 -6.75 -4.05
C PRO A 10 -20.32 -6.00 -3.65
N GLU A 11 -19.77 -5.20 -4.57
CA GLU A 11 -18.54 -4.44 -4.33
C GLU A 11 -18.63 -3.56 -3.08
N TRP A 12 -19.81 -2.99 -2.84
CA TRP A 12 -20.11 -2.10 -1.73
C TRP A 12 -20.26 -2.80 -0.35
N ALA A 13 -20.32 -4.14 -0.32
CA ALA A 13 -20.52 -4.88 0.92
C ALA A 13 -19.23 -4.95 1.74
N ILE A 14 -19.31 -4.54 3.01
CA ILE A 14 -18.22 -4.59 3.98
C ILE A 14 -18.44 -5.70 5.03
N HIS A 15 -19.69 -6.09 5.25
CA HIS A 15 -20.09 -7.13 6.19
C HIS A 15 -21.18 -8.02 5.60
N VAL A 16 -21.35 -9.17 6.24
CA VAL A 16 -22.51 -10.04 6.08
C VAL A 16 -23.13 -10.19 7.46
N GLY A 17 -24.45 -10.03 7.52
CA GLY A 17 -25.19 -10.15 8.75
C GLY A 17 -26.50 -10.89 8.57
N GLU A 18 -27.14 -11.20 9.69
CA GLU A 18 -28.46 -11.82 9.73
C GLU A 18 -29.46 -10.89 10.39
N THR A 19 -30.67 -10.82 9.83
CA THR A 19 -31.79 -10.16 10.49
C THR A 19 -32.31 -11.00 11.65
N LYS A 20 -33.04 -10.39 12.59
CA LYS A 20 -33.77 -11.13 13.64
C LYS A 20 -34.76 -12.17 13.11
N THR A 21 -35.16 -12.07 11.85
CA THR A 21 -36.05 -13.03 11.17
C THR A 21 -35.28 -14.15 10.44
N GLY A 22 -33.94 -14.21 10.58
CA GLY A 22 -33.09 -15.26 10.03
C GLY A 22 -32.73 -15.10 8.55
N HIS A 23 -32.81 -13.88 7.99
CA HIS A 23 -32.40 -13.64 6.61
C HIS A 23 -30.97 -13.09 6.55
N THR A 24 -30.14 -13.70 5.69
CA THR A 24 -28.79 -13.22 5.41
C THR A 24 -28.81 -12.02 4.46
N CYS A 25 -28.01 -11.02 4.78
CA CYS A 25 -27.87 -9.80 4.00
C CYS A 25 -26.42 -9.33 3.94
N TRP A 26 -26.07 -8.76 2.80
CA TRP A 26 -24.88 -7.93 2.60
C TRP A 26 -25.11 -6.57 3.23
N ILE A 27 -24.10 -6.05 3.92
CA ILE A 27 -24.16 -4.84 4.71
C ILE A 27 -23.01 -3.94 4.26
N GLY A 28 -23.35 -2.76 3.78
CA GLY A 28 -22.46 -1.66 3.43
C GLY A 28 -22.57 -0.52 4.45
N GLU A 29 -21.89 0.58 4.17
CA GLU A 29 -21.91 1.79 5.00
C GLU A 29 -23.28 2.49 4.94
N ASP A 30 -23.82 2.70 3.74
CA ASP A 30 -25.08 3.43 3.51
C ASP A 30 -26.26 2.53 3.09
N TYR A 31 -26.01 1.25 2.84
CA TYR A 31 -26.96 0.32 2.25
C TYR A 31 -26.82 -1.08 2.83
N TYR A 32 -27.89 -1.85 2.70
CA TYR A 32 -27.91 -3.30 2.92
C TYR A 32 -28.71 -3.96 1.81
N GLY A 33 -28.46 -5.25 1.56
CA GLY A 33 -29.12 -5.98 0.50
C GLY A 33 -29.25 -7.44 0.88
N TYR A 34 -30.46 -7.98 0.81
CA TYR A 34 -30.62 -9.44 0.97
C TYR A 34 -29.89 -10.16 -0.15
N VAL A 35 -29.32 -11.33 0.16
CA VAL A 35 -28.61 -12.13 -0.83
C VAL A 35 -29.52 -12.42 -2.03
N GLY A 36 -29.10 -11.99 -3.23
CA GLY A 36 -29.87 -12.15 -4.47
C GLY A 36 -31.00 -11.12 -4.69
N LYS A 37 -31.01 -10.00 -3.95
CA LYS A 37 -31.95 -8.89 -4.12
C LYS A 37 -31.20 -7.57 -4.34
N GLU A 38 -31.89 -6.60 -4.94
CA GLU A 38 -31.41 -5.22 -5.08
C GLU A 38 -31.12 -4.58 -3.70
N PRO A 39 -30.10 -3.72 -3.61
CA PRO A 39 -29.74 -3.02 -2.38
C PRO A 39 -30.84 -2.03 -1.97
N GLN A 40 -30.95 -1.84 -0.65
CA GLN A 40 -31.83 -0.89 0.00
C GLN A 40 -30.97 0.07 0.82
N TYR A 41 -31.23 1.37 0.67
CA TYR A 41 -30.59 2.39 1.51
C TYR A 41 -31.10 2.30 2.94
N TYR A 42 -30.22 2.61 3.90
CA TYR A 42 -30.68 2.93 5.24
C TYR A 42 -31.52 4.21 5.18
N ASP A 43 -32.72 4.16 5.72
CA ASP A 43 -33.59 5.33 5.78
C ASP A 43 -33.20 6.19 7.00
N LEU A 44 -32.05 6.85 6.89
CA LEU A 44 -31.44 7.68 7.95
C LEU A 44 -32.29 8.92 8.29
N ALA A 45 -33.24 9.28 7.41
CA ALA A 45 -34.15 10.40 7.62
C ALA A 45 -35.32 10.04 8.54
N LYS A 46 -35.60 8.76 8.77
CA LYS A 46 -36.64 8.31 9.69
C LYS A 46 -36.11 8.22 11.12
N SER A 47 -36.99 8.51 12.09
CA SER A 47 -36.70 8.23 13.50
C SER A 47 -36.41 6.72 13.68
N PRO A 48 -35.48 6.33 14.57
CA PRO A 48 -35.23 4.92 14.91
C PRO A 48 -36.47 4.13 15.36
N SER A 49 -37.53 4.84 15.75
CA SER A 49 -38.82 4.28 16.17
C SER A 49 -39.86 4.20 15.05
N SER A 50 -39.57 4.68 13.85
CA SER A 50 -40.53 4.71 12.73
C SER A 50 -40.62 3.36 12.02
N PRO A 51 -41.83 2.90 11.64
CA PRO A 51 -42.00 1.71 10.81
C PRO A 51 -41.20 1.82 9.50
N GLY A 52 -40.33 0.83 9.24
CA GLY A 52 -39.49 0.79 8.05
C GLY A 52 -38.16 1.57 8.14
N HIS A 53 -37.86 2.20 9.27
CA HIS A 53 -36.48 2.58 9.58
C HIS A 53 -35.66 1.30 9.76
N ARG A 54 -34.53 1.20 9.08
CA ARG A 54 -33.55 0.14 9.31
C ARG A 54 -32.20 0.75 9.56
N SER A 55 -31.55 0.31 10.63
CA SER A 55 -30.18 0.68 10.97
C SER A 55 -29.29 -0.55 11.07
N LEU A 56 -27.98 -0.34 10.99
CA LEU A 56 -26.96 -1.37 11.22
C LEU A 56 -27.19 -2.19 12.51
N ARG A 57 -27.82 -1.61 13.54
CA ARG A 57 -28.12 -2.28 14.82
C ARG A 57 -29.19 -3.37 14.75
N GLU A 58 -29.91 -3.47 13.64
CA GLU A 58 -30.93 -4.50 13.42
C GLU A 58 -30.38 -5.81 12.86
N PHE A 59 -29.11 -5.81 12.47
CA PHE A 59 -28.41 -6.95 11.91
C PHE A 59 -27.38 -7.48 12.91
N GLU A 60 -27.36 -8.79 13.09
CA GLU A 60 -26.27 -9.46 13.77
C GLU A 60 -25.15 -9.68 12.75
N ILE A 61 -24.01 -9.03 12.94
CA ILE A 61 -22.86 -9.18 12.04
C ILE A 61 -22.28 -10.58 12.22
N VAL A 62 -22.35 -11.38 11.16
CA VAL A 62 -21.85 -12.77 11.16
C VAL A 62 -20.38 -12.81 10.76
N ALA A 63 -19.99 -12.00 9.76
CA ALA A 63 -18.59 -11.87 9.36
C ALA A 63 -18.34 -10.51 8.70
N SER A 64 -17.10 -10.05 8.78
CA SER A 64 -16.60 -8.94 7.98
C SER A 64 -15.99 -9.46 6.68
N ARG A 65 -16.03 -8.65 5.63
CA ARG A 65 -15.38 -8.97 4.36
C ARG A 65 -13.89 -9.19 4.62
N PRO A 66 -13.31 -10.31 4.18
CA PRO A 66 -11.88 -10.52 4.30
C PRO A 66 -11.17 -9.37 3.58
N VAL A 67 -10.37 -8.62 4.32
CA VAL A 67 -9.39 -7.74 3.70
C VAL A 67 -8.37 -8.66 3.05
N PRO A 68 -8.09 -8.54 1.74
CA PRO A 68 -7.04 -9.32 1.11
C PRO A 68 -5.76 -9.15 1.92
N GLU A 69 -5.07 -10.25 2.24
CA GLU A 69 -3.74 -10.14 2.84
C GLU A 69 -2.84 -9.32 1.91
N PRO A 70 -2.00 -8.41 2.47
CA PRO A 70 -1.05 -7.67 1.66
C PRO A 70 -0.20 -8.64 0.84
N TRP A 71 -0.04 -8.34 -0.44
CA TRP A 71 0.81 -9.14 -1.31
C TRP A 71 2.23 -9.17 -0.76
N SER A 72 2.79 -10.37 -0.57
CA SER A 72 4.11 -10.58 0.04
C SER A 72 5.29 -10.15 -0.85
N GLY A 73 5.02 -9.79 -2.11
CA GLY A 73 6.05 -9.49 -3.10
C GLY A 73 6.54 -10.72 -3.88
N GLU A 74 6.01 -11.90 -3.57
CA GLU A 74 6.27 -13.13 -4.32
C GLU A 74 5.17 -13.40 -5.36
N GLY A 75 5.57 -13.76 -6.57
CA GLY A 75 4.65 -14.06 -7.67
C GLY A 75 4.07 -12.80 -8.33
N VAL A 76 2.86 -12.91 -8.86
CA VAL A 76 2.17 -11.81 -9.55
C VAL A 76 1.24 -11.11 -8.57
N PRO A 77 1.28 -9.77 -8.44
CA PRO A 77 0.39 -9.07 -7.52
C PRO A 77 -1.09 -9.24 -7.93
N PRO A 78 -2.01 -9.43 -6.98
CA PRO A 78 -3.45 -9.44 -7.25
C PRO A 78 -3.96 -8.10 -7.78
N VAL A 79 -5.00 -8.13 -8.61
CA VAL A 79 -5.73 -6.92 -9.03
C VAL A 79 -6.30 -6.19 -7.79
N GLY A 80 -6.20 -4.87 -7.79
CA GLY A 80 -6.56 -3.98 -6.69
C GLY A 80 -5.44 -3.76 -5.68
N THR A 81 -4.30 -4.44 -5.81
CA THR A 81 -3.15 -4.24 -4.92
C THR A 81 -2.40 -2.96 -5.29
N VAL A 82 -2.04 -2.16 -4.29
CA VAL A 82 -1.10 -1.04 -4.46
C VAL A 82 0.32 -1.56 -4.39
N VAL A 83 1.14 -1.21 -5.37
CA VAL A 83 2.52 -1.67 -5.52
C VAL A 83 3.45 -0.49 -5.83
N GLU A 84 4.73 -0.64 -5.51
CA GLU A 84 5.79 0.23 -6.01
C GLU A 84 6.39 -0.38 -7.29
N ILE A 85 6.59 0.41 -8.35
CA ILE A 85 7.30 -0.06 -9.55
C ILE A 85 8.79 0.18 -9.42
N GLN A 86 9.59 -0.87 -9.55
CA GLN A 86 11.04 -0.82 -9.59
C GLN A 86 11.59 -1.19 -10.96
N ARG A 87 12.66 -0.51 -11.39
CA ARG A 87 13.23 -0.72 -12.72
C ARG A 87 13.78 -2.14 -12.92
N GLY A 88 14.35 -2.76 -11.89
CA GLY A 88 14.75 -4.18 -11.92
C GLY A 88 15.70 -4.59 -13.05
N GLY A 89 16.47 -3.65 -13.63
CA GLY A 89 17.34 -3.91 -14.78
C GLY A 89 16.65 -3.92 -16.15
N TRP A 90 15.35 -3.62 -16.20
CA TRP A 90 14.58 -3.57 -17.44
C TRP A 90 14.73 -2.23 -18.16
N THR A 91 14.71 -2.30 -19.49
CA THR A 91 14.56 -1.11 -20.33
C THR A 91 13.09 -0.69 -20.32
N ILE A 92 12.84 0.50 -19.82
CA ILE A 92 11.52 1.15 -19.85
C ILE A 92 11.56 2.32 -20.84
N ARG A 93 10.38 2.75 -21.30
CA ARG A 93 10.26 3.96 -22.11
C ARG A 93 10.53 5.18 -21.24
N GLU A 94 10.95 6.27 -21.87
CA GLU A 94 11.22 7.54 -21.18
C GLU A 94 9.94 8.09 -20.52
N GLU A 95 8.80 8.00 -21.21
CA GLU A 95 7.47 8.37 -20.69
C GLU A 95 7.05 7.57 -19.44
N SER A 96 7.53 6.32 -19.30
CA SER A 96 7.20 5.47 -18.16
C SER A 96 8.20 5.63 -17.00
N ALA A 97 9.20 6.52 -17.11
CA ALA A 97 10.22 6.68 -16.09
C ALA A 97 9.68 7.25 -14.77
N GLU A 98 8.64 8.08 -14.85
CA GLU A 98 7.99 8.70 -13.68
C GLU A 98 7.26 7.68 -12.79
N PHE A 99 6.96 6.49 -13.32
CA PHE A 99 6.37 5.39 -12.54
C PHE A 99 7.38 4.72 -11.61
N ILE A 100 8.70 4.88 -11.82
CA ILE A 100 9.70 4.21 -11.02
C ILE A 100 9.77 4.83 -9.62
N GLY A 101 9.51 4.01 -8.60
CA GLY A 101 9.36 4.44 -7.21
C GLY A 101 7.98 5.01 -6.87
N ALA A 102 7.05 5.06 -7.83
CA ALA A 102 5.68 5.50 -7.58
C ALA A 102 4.83 4.36 -7.03
N GLU A 103 3.90 4.71 -6.14
CA GLU A 103 2.83 3.82 -5.67
C GLU A 103 1.68 3.84 -6.69
N VAL A 104 1.35 2.68 -7.25
CA VAL A 104 0.33 2.52 -8.29
C VAL A 104 -0.58 1.34 -8.00
N THR A 105 -1.80 1.36 -8.53
CA THR A 105 -2.78 0.29 -8.32
C THR A 105 -2.77 -0.69 -9.49
N VAL A 106 -2.71 -1.99 -9.21
CA VAL A 106 -2.82 -3.03 -10.25
C VAL A 106 -4.26 -3.13 -10.75
N CYS A 107 -4.50 -2.89 -12.03
CA CYS A 107 -5.83 -2.92 -12.64
C CYS A 107 -6.09 -4.20 -13.45
N ALA A 108 -5.04 -4.80 -14.01
CA ALA A 108 -5.15 -6.05 -14.75
C ALA A 108 -3.86 -6.87 -14.69
N VAL A 109 -4.01 -8.18 -14.82
CA VAL A 109 -2.91 -9.15 -14.89
C VAL A 109 -3.12 -9.99 -16.14
N PHE A 110 -2.08 -10.15 -16.95
CA PHE A 110 -2.15 -10.97 -18.16
C PHE A 110 -0.77 -11.52 -18.55
N GLN A 111 -0.76 -12.49 -19.44
CA GLN A 111 0.47 -13.06 -19.98
C GLN A 111 0.67 -12.66 -21.44
N THR A 112 1.91 -12.33 -21.79
CA THR A 112 2.29 -12.19 -23.21
C THR A 112 2.27 -13.55 -23.91
N ALA A 113 2.26 -13.55 -25.24
CA ALA A 113 2.37 -14.78 -26.03
C ALA A 113 3.66 -15.59 -25.76
N ARG A 114 4.68 -14.98 -25.15
CA ARG A 114 5.93 -15.63 -24.76
C ARG A 114 5.94 -16.11 -23.29
N GLY A 115 4.81 -16.03 -22.60
CA GLY A 115 4.65 -16.50 -21.22
C GLY A 115 5.20 -15.57 -20.15
N ALA A 116 5.53 -14.31 -20.49
CA ALA A 116 5.90 -13.32 -19.48
C ALA A 116 4.65 -12.71 -18.82
N ASP A 117 4.63 -12.69 -17.50
CA ASP A 117 3.58 -12.06 -16.69
C ASP A 117 3.70 -10.54 -16.74
N MET A 118 2.57 -9.91 -17.05
CA MET A 118 2.42 -8.47 -17.18
C MET A 118 1.33 -7.96 -16.26
N ILE A 119 1.50 -6.73 -15.80
CA ILE A 119 0.51 -5.99 -15.02
C ILE A 119 0.19 -4.70 -15.74
N ALA A 120 -1.09 -4.34 -15.82
CA ALA A 120 -1.52 -2.99 -16.14
C ALA A 120 -1.79 -2.27 -14.82
N VAL A 121 -1.26 -1.05 -14.70
CA VAL A 121 -1.37 -0.25 -13.48
C VAL A 121 -2.02 1.10 -13.77
N ASP A 122 -2.67 1.65 -12.75
CA ASP A 122 -3.20 3.01 -12.71
C ASP A 122 -2.43 3.81 -11.65
N GLY A 123 -1.72 4.83 -12.11
CA GLY A 123 -0.99 5.80 -11.28
C GLY A 123 -1.80 7.09 -11.03
N GLY A 124 -3.11 7.07 -11.30
CA GLY A 124 -4.01 8.18 -11.04
C GLY A 124 -3.87 9.32 -12.04
N ALA A 125 -4.35 10.51 -11.65
CA ALA A 125 -4.40 11.68 -12.54
C ALA A 125 -3.03 12.20 -12.96
N ASP A 126 -1.99 11.95 -12.14
CA ASP A 126 -0.66 12.49 -12.34
C ASP A 126 0.17 11.65 -13.32
N LEU A 127 0.06 10.32 -13.24
CA LEU A 127 0.87 9.38 -14.04
C LEU A 127 0.07 8.69 -15.16
N GLY A 128 -1.26 8.57 -15.01
CA GLY A 128 -2.11 7.81 -15.92
C GLY A 128 -1.91 6.30 -15.81
N CYS A 129 -2.16 5.57 -16.90
CA CYS A 129 -2.10 4.11 -16.92
C CYS A 129 -0.91 3.60 -17.76
N GLU A 130 -0.28 2.52 -17.32
CA GLU A 130 0.85 1.92 -18.02
C GLU A 130 0.91 0.39 -17.80
N VAL A 131 1.71 -0.30 -18.61
CA VAL A 131 1.93 -1.75 -18.50
C VAL A 131 3.38 -2.06 -18.15
N PHE A 132 3.57 -2.85 -17.09
CA PHE A 132 4.88 -3.32 -16.64
C PHE A 132 4.94 -4.84 -16.59
N ARG A 133 6.16 -5.38 -16.52
CA ARG A 133 6.34 -6.79 -16.14
C ARG A 133 6.00 -6.96 -14.67
N ALA A 134 5.35 -8.07 -14.31
CA ALA A 134 4.95 -8.31 -12.93
C ALA A 134 6.14 -8.30 -11.94
N GLU A 135 7.30 -8.77 -12.38
CA GLU A 135 8.55 -8.81 -11.59
C GLU A 135 9.12 -7.43 -11.23
N MET A 136 8.63 -6.37 -11.86
CA MET A 136 8.98 -4.99 -11.55
C MET A 136 8.20 -4.45 -10.35
N ALA A 137 7.04 -5.05 -10.01
CA ALA A 137 6.26 -4.64 -8.87
C ALA A 137 6.90 -5.14 -7.56
N ARG A 138 6.82 -4.30 -6.52
CA ARG A 138 7.15 -4.65 -5.15
C ARG A 138 6.02 -4.21 -4.22
N PRO A 139 5.84 -4.86 -3.06
CA PRO A 139 4.97 -4.34 -2.02
C PRO A 139 5.41 -2.92 -1.66
N VAL A 140 4.44 -2.05 -1.38
CA VAL A 140 4.75 -0.71 -0.88
C VAL A 140 5.46 -0.84 0.47
N PRO A 141 6.63 -0.18 0.65
CA PRO A 141 7.31 -0.21 1.93
C PRO A 141 6.43 0.33 3.06
N THR A 142 6.46 -0.35 4.21
CA THR A 142 5.78 0.11 5.42
C THR A 142 6.32 1.48 5.87
N PRO A 143 5.54 2.27 6.63
CA PRO A 143 6.03 3.52 7.20
C PRO A 143 7.35 3.36 7.97
N GLU A 144 7.51 2.26 8.68
CA GLU A 144 8.72 1.91 9.43
C GLU A 144 9.91 1.67 8.48
N GLU A 145 9.71 0.93 7.39
CA GLU A 145 10.75 0.70 6.38
C GLU A 145 11.13 1.99 5.65
N LYS A 146 10.17 2.87 5.36
CA LYS A 146 10.44 4.19 4.78
C LYS A 146 11.27 5.06 5.74
N ALA A 147 10.89 5.09 7.01
CA ALA A 147 11.62 5.85 8.04
C ALA A 147 13.05 5.31 8.23
N GLU A 148 13.24 3.99 8.18
CA GLU A 148 14.56 3.37 8.26
C GLU A 148 15.40 3.66 7.01
N ALA A 149 14.80 3.59 5.82
CA ALA A 149 15.48 3.94 4.58
C ALA A 149 15.93 5.41 4.57
N GLU A 150 15.08 6.33 5.04
CA GLU A 150 15.42 7.74 5.20
C GLU A 150 16.56 7.94 6.22
N ARG A 151 16.49 7.23 7.34
CA ARG A 151 17.55 7.22 8.36
C ARG A 151 18.88 6.78 7.78
N VAL A 152 18.90 5.67 7.05
CA VAL A 152 20.12 5.12 6.43
C VAL A 152 20.65 6.07 5.36
N ALA A 153 19.79 6.62 4.50
CA ALA A 153 20.17 7.58 3.47
C ALA A 153 20.79 8.85 4.08
N GLY A 154 20.18 9.39 5.12
CA GLY A 154 20.69 10.56 5.83
C GLY A 154 22.03 10.32 6.50
N LEU A 155 22.21 9.17 7.16
CA LEU A 155 23.50 8.79 7.74
C LEU A 155 24.59 8.65 6.67
N ASN A 156 24.27 8.01 5.54
CA ASN A 156 25.21 7.86 4.42
C ASN A 156 25.61 9.23 3.85
N GLU A 157 24.68 10.18 3.74
CA GLU A 157 25.01 11.54 3.31
C GLU A 157 25.95 12.24 4.30
N MET A 158 25.68 12.13 5.60
CA MET A 158 26.54 12.70 6.65
C MET A 158 27.95 12.12 6.59
N ILE A 159 28.09 10.79 6.50
CA ILE A 159 29.39 10.11 6.39
C ILE A 159 30.12 10.52 5.11
N ARG A 160 29.42 10.62 3.97
CA ARG A 160 30.00 11.11 2.72
C ARG A 160 30.59 12.51 2.89
N HIS A 161 29.84 13.44 3.49
CA HIS A 161 30.33 14.80 3.74
C HIS A 161 31.56 14.84 4.66
N MET A 162 31.66 13.94 5.65
CA MET A 162 32.86 13.84 6.50
C MET A 162 34.07 13.29 5.71
N LYS A 163 33.85 12.33 4.83
CA LYS A 163 34.91 11.73 3.98
C LYS A 163 35.45 12.70 2.94
N ASP A 164 34.57 13.47 2.32
CA ASP A 164 34.92 14.38 1.21
C ASP A 164 35.55 15.70 1.70
N HIS A 165 35.65 15.91 3.02
CA HIS A 165 36.22 17.13 3.57
C HIS A 165 37.76 17.16 3.44
N PRO A 166 38.34 18.12 2.70
CA PRO A 166 39.79 18.20 2.51
C PRO A 166 40.47 18.60 3.82
N GLY A 167 41.37 17.75 4.33
CA GLY A 167 42.23 18.06 5.49
C GLY A 167 42.06 17.16 6.71
N GLY A 168 41.19 16.15 6.67
CA GLY A 168 41.02 15.20 7.77
C GLY A 168 42.18 14.20 7.90
N THR A 169 43.28 14.59 8.55
CA THR A 169 44.23 13.60 9.08
C THR A 169 43.80 13.24 10.49
N HIS A 170 43.55 11.97 10.72
CA HIS A 170 43.34 11.44 12.06
C HIS A 170 44.55 10.54 12.33
N GLY A 171 45.15 10.62 13.53
CA GLY A 171 46.34 9.83 13.89
C GLY A 171 46.04 8.32 14.06
N VAL A 172 44.98 7.82 13.44
CA VAL A 172 44.45 6.47 13.54
C VAL A 172 44.37 5.84 12.14
N SER A 173 44.25 4.52 12.09
CA SER A 173 44.11 3.81 10.82
C SER A 173 42.82 4.23 10.08
N HIS A 174 42.82 4.06 8.76
CA HIS A 174 41.66 4.36 7.92
C HIS A 174 40.38 3.63 8.39
N MET A 175 40.51 2.37 8.84
CA MET A 175 39.37 1.60 9.36
C MET A 175 38.80 2.20 10.65
N GLN A 176 39.66 2.64 11.56
CA GLN A 176 39.23 3.31 12.80
C GLN A 176 38.57 4.67 12.50
N GLN A 177 39.08 5.40 11.51
CA GLN A 177 38.46 6.64 11.04
C GLN A 177 37.04 6.41 10.52
N LEU A 178 36.81 5.35 9.74
CA LEU A 178 35.47 5.01 9.25
C LEU A 178 34.49 4.71 10.39
N MET A 179 34.91 3.93 11.38
CA MET A 179 34.08 3.63 12.56
C MET A 179 33.72 4.90 13.34
N ILE A 180 34.68 5.79 13.55
CA ILE A 180 34.43 7.07 14.24
C ILE A 180 33.43 7.94 13.47
N HIS A 181 33.53 7.99 12.13
CA HIS A 181 32.57 8.73 11.30
C HIS A 181 31.16 8.16 11.38
N GLU A 182 31.03 6.83 11.41
CA GLU A 182 29.74 6.15 11.60
C GLU A 182 29.11 6.43 12.97
N ASP A 183 29.90 6.38 14.05
CA ASP A 183 29.44 6.71 15.41
C ASP A 183 28.96 8.16 15.51
N VAL A 184 29.79 9.11 15.05
CA VAL A 184 29.46 10.54 15.08
C VAL A 184 28.22 10.85 14.23
N ALA A 185 28.09 10.24 13.04
CA ALA A 185 26.92 10.42 12.20
C ALA A 185 25.63 9.94 12.89
N ARG A 186 25.69 8.77 13.57
CA ARG A 186 24.56 8.23 14.35
C ARG A 186 24.15 9.15 15.49
N ASP A 187 25.11 9.63 16.27
CA ASP A 187 24.84 10.51 17.41
C ASP A 187 24.23 11.84 16.97
N LEU A 188 24.77 12.45 15.91
CA LEU A 188 24.24 13.68 15.35
C LEU A 188 22.83 13.47 14.78
N TRP A 189 22.58 12.37 14.08
CA TRP A 189 21.23 12.06 13.58
C TRP A 189 20.23 11.86 14.71
N ALA A 190 20.61 11.12 15.76
CA ALA A 190 19.79 10.86 16.95
C ALA A 190 19.49 12.15 17.74
N ALA A 191 20.43 13.10 17.76
CA ALA A 191 20.24 14.44 18.32
C ALA A 191 19.40 15.37 17.42
N GLY A 192 18.92 14.89 16.27
CA GLY A 192 18.05 15.63 15.36
C GLY A 192 18.76 16.53 14.35
N TYR A 193 20.10 16.45 14.24
CA TYR A 193 20.82 17.23 13.23
C TYR A 193 20.55 16.69 11.82
N ARG A 194 20.23 17.61 10.91
CA ARG A 194 20.02 17.35 9.48
C ARG A 194 20.74 18.42 8.67
N LYS A 195 21.00 18.14 7.39
CA LYS A 195 21.58 19.12 6.47
C LYS A 195 20.64 20.31 6.29
N GLN A 196 21.14 21.52 6.48
CA GLN A 196 20.42 22.72 6.07
C GLN A 196 20.56 22.93 4.57
N ILE A 197 19.44 23.10 3.89
CA ILE A 197 19.39 23.56 2.51
C ILE A 197 19.22 25.07 2.58
N ALA A 198 20.19 25.82 2.06
CA ALA A 198 20.04 27.26 1.91
C ALA A 198 18.90 27.54 0.91
N PRO A 199 18.09 28.61 1.11
CA PRO A 199 16.98 28.94 0.23
C PRO A 199 17.40 29.22 -1.21
#